data_AF-A0A942MQF5-F1
#
_entry.id   AF-A0A942MQF5-F1
#
_cell.length_a   1.000
_cell.length_b   1.000
_cell.length_c   1.000
_cell.angle_alpha   90.00
_cell.angle_beta   90.00
_cell.angle_gamma   90.00
#
_symmetry.space_group_name_H-M   'P 1'
#
loop_
_entity.id
_entity.type
_entity.pdbx_description
1 polymer ?
#
loop_
_entity_poly.entity_id
_entity_poly.type
_entity_poly.pdbx_seq_one_letter_code
_entity_poly.pdbx_strand_id
1 'polypeptide(L)'
;MKKYFHVQYILRYYEQKDYAFQIINAKSEDEALKKFAKLFGIKEPKRLKEPMFRWEDGEWFASFKCINEVKEIACPDCKGTGIIYLQ
;
A
#
# COMPACT_ATOMS: atom_id res chain seq x y z
N MET A 1 -12.28 -12.37 10.82
CA MET A 1 -11.05 -12.84 10.17
C MET A 1 -10.07 -11.67 10.06
N LYS A 2 -8.79 -11.88 10.38
CA LYS A 2 -7.73 -10.93 10.04
C LYS A 2 -7.47 -11.05 8.54
N LYS A 3 -7.53 -9.94 7.80
CA LYS A 3 -7.08 -9.88 6.41
C LYS A 3 -5.96 -8.88 6.30
N TYR A 4 -5.01 -9.19 5.44
CA TYR A 4 -3.89 -8.31 5.13
C TYR A 4 -3.98 -7.93 3.67
N PHE A 5 -3.68 -6.67 3.37
CA PHE A 5 -3.70 -6.13 2.03
C PHE A 5 -2.33 -5.56 1.72
N HIS A 6 -1.70 -6.08 0.68
CA HIS A 6 -0.49 -5.52 0.11
C HIS A 6 -0.87 -4.39 -0.85
N VAL A 7 -0.62 -3.16 -0.42
CA VAL A 7 -0.87 -1.96 -1.21
C VAL A 7 0.45 -1.52 -1.84
N GLN A 8 0.48 -1.41 -3.17
CA GLN A 8 1.64 -0.95 -3.93
C GLN A 8 1.33 0.35 -4.65
N TYR A 9 2.27 1.30 -4.59
CA TYR A 9 2.16 2.57 -5.29
C TYR A 9 3.53 3.07 -5.73
N ILE A 10 3.52 3.97 -6.71
CA ILE A 10 4.72 4.59 -7.27
C ILE A 10 4.65 6.06 -6.93
N LEU A 11 5.69 6.58 -6.31
CA LEU A 11 5.93 8.01 -6.16
C LEU A 11 6.86 8.46 -7.28
N ARG A 12 6.43 9.43 -8.07
CA ARG A 12 7.29 10.11 -9.03
C ARG A 12 7.60 11.50 -8.51
N TYR A 13 8.89 11.76 -8.42
CA TYR A 13 9.49 13.08 -8.29
C TYR A 13 10.08 13.45 -9.65
N TYR A 14 10.40 14.73 -9.85
CA TYR A 14 10.84 15.30 -11.13
C TYR A 14 11.68 14.34 -12.00
N GLU A 15 12.72 13.74 -11.42
CA GLU A 15 13.62 12.78 -12.10
C GLU A 15 13.67 11.39 -11.42
N GLN A 16 12.94 11.19 -10.33
CA GLN A 16 13.04 9.99 -9.51
C GLN A 16 11.71 9.23 -9.45
N LYS A 17 11.81 7.91 -9.38
CA LYS A 17 10.66 7.02 -9.29
C LYS A 17 10.90 6.05 -8.14
N ASP A 18 10.19 6.27 -7.06
CA ASP A 18 10.23 5.42 -5.90
C ASP A 18 9.04 4.47 -5.88
N TYR A 19 9.34 3.20 -5.62
CA TYR A 19 8.34 2.18 -5.40
C TYR A 19 8.17 2.01 -3.92
N ALA A 20 6.96 2.23 -3.44
CA ALA A 20 6.65 2.04 -2.04
C ALA A 20 5.48 1.06 -1.93
N PHE A 21 5.55 0.25 -0.89
CA PHE A 21 4.55 -0.75 -0.60
C PHE A 21 4.33 -0.84 0.90
N GLN A 22 3.11 -1.19 1.29
CA GLN A 22 2.78 -1.41 2.68
C GLN A 22 1.80 -2.57 2.80
N ILE A 23 1.97 -3.36 3.86
CA ILE A 23 1.04 -4.41 4.23
C ILE A 23 0.14 -3.87 5.33
N ILE A 24 -1.16 -3.81 5.04
CA ILE A 24 -2.17 -3.18 5.88
C ILE A 24 -3.11 -4.26 6.41
N ASN A 25 -3.28 -4.34 7.72
CA ASN A 25 -4.35 -5.13 8.32
C ASN A 25 -5.68 -4.36 8.22
N ALA A 26 -6.67 -4.93 7.55
CA ALA A 26 -7.99 -4.33 7.37
C ALA A 26 -9.07 -5.40 7.17
N LYS A 27 -10.35 -5.04 7.25
CA LYS A 27 -11.46 -5.96 6.97
C LYS A 27 -11.87 -5.94 5.50
N SER A 28 -11.52 -4.89 4.76
CA SER A 28 -11.81 -4.71 3.33
C SER A 28 -10.72 -3.89 2.64
N GLU A 29 -10.69 -3.93 1.31
CA GLU A 29 -9.80 -3.09 0.49
C GLU A 29 -10.00 -1.60 0.75
N ASP A 30 -11.25 -1.14 0.85
CA ASP A 30 -11.56 0.27 1.13
C ASP A 30 -11.03 0.72 2.50
N GLU A 31 -11.11 -0.14 3.51
CA GLU A 31 -10.52 0.14 4.81
C GLU A 31 -8.99 0.13 4.74
N ALA A 32 -8.40 -0.77 3.96
CA ALA A 32 -6.96 -0.81 3.73
C ALA A 32 -6.45 0.46 3.05
N LEU A 33 -7.13 0.94 2.01
CA LEU A 33 -6.80 2.19 1.31
C LEU A 33 -6.93 3.41 2.22
N LYS A 34 -7.94 3.46 3.10
CA LYS A 34 -8.07 4.54 4.10
C LYS A 34 -6.92 4.55 5.11
N LYS A 35 -6.52 3.38 5.60
CA LYS A 35 -5.38 3.24 6.53
C LYS A 35 -4.07 3.61 5.84
N PHE A 36 -3.88 3.11 4.62
CA PHE A 36 -2.75 3.46 3.77
C PHE A 36 -2.68 4.98 3.54
N ALA A 37 -3.78 5.60 3.11
CA ALA A 37 -3.86 7.04 2.92
C ALA A 37 -3.46 7.81 4.18
N LYS A 38 -3.90 7.38 5.36
CA LYS A 38 -3.52 8.01 6.63
C LYS A 38 -2.02 7.89 6.93
N LEU A 39 -1.40 6.73 6.68
CA LEU A 39 0.05 6.52 6.87
C LEU A 39 0.88 7.45 5.99
N PHE A 40 0.41 7.68 4.77
CA PHE A 40 1.10 8.52 3.80
C PHE A 40 0.56 9.95 3.76
N GLY A 41 -0.33 10.41 4.66
CA GLY A 41 -0.82 11.79 4.69
C GLY A 41 -1.79 12.17 3.54
N ILE A 42 -2.38 11.19 2.84
CA ILE A 42 -3.23 11.41 1.67
C ILE A 42 -4.63 11.83 2.13
N LYS A 43 -5.01 13.09 1.85
CA LYS A 43 -6.30 13.68 2.29
C LYS A 43 -7.53 13.01 1.65
N GLU A 44 -7.39 12.50 0.43
CA GLU A 44 -8.49 11.90 -0.33
C GLU A 44 -8.20 10.43 -0.71
N PRO A 45 -8.49 9.45 0.17
CA PRO A 45 -8.19 8.04 -0.08
C PRO A 45 -8.85 7.48 -1.35
N LYS A 46 -9.94 8.08 -1.83
CA LYS A 46 -10.61 7.68 -3.07
C LYS A 46 -9.71 7.87 -4.30
N ARG A 47 -8.81 8.86 -4.27
CA ARG A 47 -7.88 9.17 -5.37
C ARG A 47 -6.80 8.10 -5.52
N LEU A 48 -6.60 7.23 -4.52
CA LEU A 48 -5.78 6.03 -4.67
C LEU A 48 -6.35 5.05 -5.70
N LYS A 49 -7.62 5.12 -6.08
CA LYS A 49 -8.16 4.29 -7.17
C LYS A 49 -7.94 4.92 -8.55
N GLU A 50 -7.45 6.15 -8.61
CA GLU A 50 -7.11 6.82 -9.86
C GLU A 50 -5.75 6.30 -10.36
N PRO A 51 -5.59 5.99 -11.66
CA PRO A 51 -4.32 5.51 -12.21
C PRO A 51 -3.15 6.48 -12.00
N MET A 52 -3.46 7.77 -11.90
CA MET A 52 -2.52 8.84 -11.59
C MET A 52 -3.25 9.90 -10.78
N PHE A 53 -2.72 10.25 -9.62
CA PHE A 53 -3.17 11.42 -8.87
C PHE A 53 -1.98 12.28 -8.48
N ARG A 54 -2.16 13.60 -8.60
CA ARG A 54 -1.17 14.59 -8.17
C ARG A 54 -1.44 14.91 -6.71
N TRP A 55 -0.39 14.91 -5.91
CA TRP A 55 -0.46 15.43 -4.55
C TRP A 55 -0.34 16.95 -4.56
N GLU A 56 -1.32 17.62 -3.95
CA GLU A 56 -1.31 19.08 -3.78
C GLU A 56 -0.36 19.46 -2.65
N ASP A 57 0.94 19.44 -2.96
CA ASP A 57 2.04 20.13 -2.25
C ASP A 57 3.23 20.39 -3.22
N GLY A 58 2.93 20.55 -4.53
CA GLY A 58 3.91 20.95 -5.55
C GLY A 58 4.87 19.84 -6.02
N GLU A 59 4.42 19.04 -7.00
CA GLU A 59 5.27 18.20 -7.91
C GLU A 59 5.43 16.69 -7.62
N TRP A 60 4.50 16.05 -6.90
CA TRP A 60 4.58 14.61 -6.61
C TRP A 60 3.41 13.91 -7.33
N PHE A 61 3.71 13.07 -8.33
CA PHE A 61 2.71 12.22 -8.98
C PHE A 61 2.74 10.84 -8.33
N ALA A 62 1.63 10.43 -7.74
CA ALA A 62 1.47 9.08 -7.23
C ALA A 62 0.62 8.25 -8.21
N SER A 63 1.12 7.08 -8.58
CA SER A 63 0.35 6.09 -9.34
C SER A 63 0.08 4.89 -8.46
N PHE A 64 -1.19 4.65 -8.16
CA PHE A 64 -1.60 3.40 -7.53
C PHE A 64 -1.37 2.25 -8.50
N LYS A 65 -0.68 1.20 -8.03
CA LYS A 65 -0.37 0.04 -8.86
C LYS A 65 -1.40 -1.06 -8.64
N CYS A 66 -1.56 -1.49 -7.39
CA CYS A 66 -2.52 -2.53 -7.03
C CYS A 66 -2.73 -2.61 -5.52
N ILE A 67 -3.83 -3.24 -5.14
CA ILE A 67 -4.11 -3.77 -3.81
C ILE A 67 -4.41 -5.26 -3.96
N ASN A 68 -3.78 -6.10 -3.16
CA ASN A 68 -4.03 -7.55 -3.18
C ASN A 68 -4.19 -8.07 -1.76
N GLU A 69 -5.19 -8.91 -1.52
CA GLU A 69 -5.29 -9.65 -0.26
C GLU A 69 -4.12 -10.63 -0.16
N VAL A 70 -3.39 -10.62 0.95
CA VAL A 70 -2.25 -11.50 1.22
C VAL A 70 -2.52 -12.33 2.47
N LYS A 71 -2.00 -13.56 2.47
CA LYS A 71 -2.03 -14.45 3.63
C LYS A 71 -0.77 -14.29 4.45
N GLU A 72 -0.94 -14.15 5.75
CA GLU A 72 0.14 -14.17 6.73
C GLU A 72 0.53 -15.63 7.00
N ILE A 73 1.79 -15.96 6.78
CA ILE A 73 2.36 -17.27 7.14
C ILE A 73 3.58 -17.07 8.03
N ALA A 74 3.83 -18.03 8.91
CA ALA A 74 5.07 -18.09 9.65
C ALA A 74 6.22 -18.46 8.69
N CYS A 75 7.36 -17.78 8.81
CA CYS A 75 8.52 -18.06 7.98
C CYS A 75 9.07 -19.47 8.27
N PRO A 76 9.09 -20.38 7.27
CA PRO A 76 9.58 -21.75 7.46
C PRO A 76 11.09 -21.75 7.78
N ASP A 77 11.85 -20.84 7.16
CA ASP A 77 13.31 -20.78 7.31
C ASP A 77 13.75 -20.14 8.64
N CYS A 78 12.93 -19.26 9.21
CA CYS A 78 13.19 -18.64 10.51
C CYS A 78 12.64 -19.46 11.68
N LYS A 79 12.27 -20.73 11.49
CA LYS A 79 11.62 -21.58 12.51
C LYS A 79 10.39 -20.91 13.14
N GLY A 80 9.66 -20.12 12.35
CA GLY A 80 8.46 -19.40 12.79
C GLY A 80 8.68 -18.09 13.55
N THR A 81 9.92 -17.59 13.68
CA THR A 81 10.17 -16.26 14.30
C THR A 81 9.91 -15.09 13.35
N GLY A 82 9.89 -15.35 12.04
CA GLY A 82 9.56 -14.36 11.00
C GLY A 82 8.13 -14.51 10.49
N ILE A 83 7.58 -13.44 9.93
CA ILE A 83 6.29 -13.43 9.22
C ILE A 83 6.56 -13.18 7.74
N ILE A 84 5.93 -13.97 6.87
CA ILE A 84 5.93 -13.76 5.42
C ILE A 84 4.48 -13.52 4.97
N TYR A 85 4.32 -12.64 3.99
CA TYR A 85 3.05 -12.39 3.34
C TYR A 85 3.08 -12.94 1.91
N LEU A 86 2.20 -13.90 1.62
CA LEU A 86 2.06 -14.51 0.31
C LEU A 86 0.78 -14.01 -0.37
N GLN A 87 0.89 -13.71 -1.66
CA GLN A 87 -0.18 -13.20 -2.52
C GLN A 87 -0.91 -14.34 -3.23
#